data_AF-Q95S03-F1
#
_entry.id   AF-Q95S03-F1
#
_cell.length_a   1.000
_cell.length_b   1.000
_cell.length_c   1.000
_cell.angle_alpha   90.00
_cell.angle_beta   90.00
_cell.angle_gamma   90.00
#
_symmetry.space_group_name_H-M   'P 1'
#
loop_
_entity.id
_entity.type
_entity.pdbx_description
1 polymer ?
#
loop_
_entity_poly.entity_id
_entity_poly.type
_entity_poly.pdbx_seq_one_letter_code
_entity_poly.pdbx_strand_id
1 'polypeptide(L)'
;MALVKLNTFHWHITDSHSFPLEVKKRPELHKLGAYSQRQVYTRRDVAEVVEYGRVRGIRVMPEFDAPAHVGEGWQHKNMTACFNAQPWKSFCVEPPCGQLDPTVNEMYDVLEDIYGTMFDQFNPDIFHMGGDEVSTSCWNSSQPIQQWMKKQGWGLETADFMRLWGHFQTEALGRVDKVANGTHTPIILWTSGLTEEPFIDEYLNPERYIIQIWTTGVDPKVKKILERGYKIIVSNYDALYLDCGGAGWVTDGNNWCSPYIGWQKVYDNSLKSIAGDYEHHVLGAEGAIWSEQIDEHTLDNRFWPRASALAERLWSNPAEGWRQAESRLLLHRQRLVDNGLGAEAMQPQWCLQNEHECPIDACSRGSGRLGLIVLLLLTTLSA
;
A
#
# COMPACT_ATOMS: atom_id res chain seq x y z
N MET A 1 -9.97 9.73 -9.77
CA MET A 1 -10.76 8.55 -9.32
C MET A 1 -12.20 8.60 -9.81
N ALA A 2 -13.01 9.57 -9.37
CA ALA A 2 -14.43 9.67 -9.76
C ALA A 2 -14.69 9.67 -11.28
N LEU A 3 -13.84 10.36 -12.06
CA LEU A 3 -13.91 10.39 -13.54
C LEU A 3 -13.87 8.99 -14.19
N VAL A 4 -13.27 8.01 -13.51
CA VAL A 4 -13.10 6.63 -13.98
C VAL A 4 -13.81 5.61 -13.10
N LYS A 5 -14.64 6.06 -12.14
CA LYS A 5 -15.46 5.22 -11.26
C LYS A 5 -14.69 4.31 -10.29
N LEU A 6 -13.43 4.62 -10.00
CA LEU A 6 -12.77 4.06 -8.80
C LEU A 6 -13.50 4.57 -7.56
N ASN A 7 -13.75 3.70 -6.58
CA ASN A 7 -14.66 3.95 -5.47
C ASN A 7 -14.02 3.81 -4.07
N THR A 8 -12.75 3.47 -3.96
CA THR A 8 -12.04 3.37 -2.67
C THR A 8 -10.69 4.09 -2.79
N PHE A 9 -10.45 5.03 -1.87
CA PHE A 9 -9.15 5.60 -1.58
C PHE A 9 -8.66 4.95 -0.29
N HIS A 10 -7.76 3.97 -0.43
CA HIS A 10 -7.03 3.42 0.69
C HIS A 10 -5.93 4.41 1.09
N TRP A 11 -5.99 4.86 2.34
CA TRP A 11 -5.07 5.86 2.87
C TRP A 11 -4.15 5.25 3.92
N HIS A 12 -2.98 4.81 3.45
CA HIS A 12 -1.81 4.49 4.27
C HIS A 12 -1.27 5.78 4.91
N ILE A 13 -1.72 6.09 6.12
CA ILE A 13 -1.55 7.43 6.72
C ILE A 13 -0.34 7.54 7.66
N THR A 14 0.19 6.41 8.14
CA THR A 14 1.33 6.36 9.08
C THR A 14 2.28 5.25 8.68
N ASP A 15 3.57 5.53 8.80
CA ASP A 15 4.65 4.56 8.60
C ASP A 15 5.78 4.86 9.61
N SER A 16 6.83 4.05 9.63
CA SER A 16 8.09 4.28 10.36
C SER A 16 8.67 5.68 10.14
N HIS A 17 8.52 6.22 8.93
CA HIS A 17 9.07 7.50 8.50
C HIS A 17 8.34 8.73 9.05
N SER A 18 7.02 8.65 9.27
CA SER A 18 6.26 9.77 9.81
C SER A 18 4.90 9.38 10.39
N PHE A 19 4.45 10.17 11.36
CA PHE A 19 3.10 10.13 11.92
C PHE A 19 2.39 11.48 11.69
N PRO A 20 1.70 11.68 10.55
CA PRO A 20 1.05 12.95 10.24
C PRO A 20 -0.37 13.11 10.78
N LEU A 21 -1.03 12.06 11.30
CA LEU A 21 -2.43 12.14 11.75
C LEU A 21 -2.60 12.80 13.13
N GLU A 22 -3.49 13.79 13.26
CA GLU A 22 -3.82 14.38 14.56
C GLU A 22 -4.64 13.43 15.45
N VAL A 23 -3.96 12.81 16.43
CA VAL A 23 -4.60 12.05 17.53
C VAL A 23 -4.70 12.93 18.77
N LYS A 24 -5.88 13.53 19.00
CA LYS A 24 -6.05 14.52 20.09
C LYS A 24 -5.74 14.00 21.49
N LYS A 25 -6.01 12.71 21.75
CA LYS A 25 -5.71 12.07 23.04
C LYS A 25 -4.23 11.77 23.22
N ARG A 26 -3.47 11.70 22.13
CA ARG A 26 -2.04 11.37 22.06
C ARG A 26 -1.32 12.38 21.16
N PRO A 27 -1.38 13.69 21.48
CA PRO A 27 -0.88 14.73 20.58
C PRO A 27 0.64 14.65 20.35
N GLU A 28 1.37 13.97 21.22
CA GLU A 28 2.80 13.71 21.06
C GLU A 28 3.13 12.88 19.81
N LEU A 29 2.22 12.00 19.34
CA LEU A 29 2.47 11.16 18.17
C LEU A 29 2.76 12.01 16.93
N HIS A 30 1.85 12.92 16.57
CA HIS A 30 2.06 13.79 15.40
C HIS A 30 3.02 14.94 15.67
N LYS A 31 3.13 15.43 16.91
CA LYS A 31 4.08 16.51 17.24
C LYS A 31 5.53 16.08 17.11
N LEU A 32 5.82 14.81 17.37
CA LEU A 32 7.17 14.24 17.22
C LEU A 32 7.35 13.58 15.86
N GLY A 33 6.30 12.95 15.32
CA GLY A 33 6.42 12.11 14.13
C GLY A 33 6.09 12.77 12.80
N ALA A 34 5.42 13.93 12.75
CA ALA A 34 5.19 14.61 11.48
C ALA A 34 6.49 15.26 10.95
N TYR A 35 6.72 15.22 9.64
CA TYR A 35 7.88 15.87 9.02
C TYR A 35 8.00 17.36 9.33
N SER A 36 6.86 18.04 9.50
CA SER A 36 6.80 19.41 9.99
C SER A 36 5.43 19.73 10.58
N GLN A 37 5.32 20.84 11.30
CA GLN A 37 4.04 21.34 11.83
C GLN A 37 3.00 21.64 10.74
N ARG A 38 3.41 21.75 9.47
CA ARG A 38 2.51 22.00 8.33
C ARG A 38 2.10 20.71 7.61
N GLN A 39 2.76 19.60 7.90
CA GLN A 39 2.52 18.29 7.28
C GLN A 39 1.78 17.40 8.29
N VAL A 40 0.65 17.91 8.78
CA VAL A 40 -0.23 17.23 9.73
C VAL A 40 -1.64 17.23 9.16
N TYR A 41 -2.29 16.07 9.16
CA TYR A 41 -3.70 15.94 8.84
C TYR A 41 -4.52 16.17 10.12
N THR A 42 -5.09 17.36 10.25
CA THR A 42 -5.98 17.69 11.36
C THR A 42 -7.33 16.98 11.20
N ARG A 43 -8.13 16.94 12.27
CA ARG A 43 -9.53 16.45 12.18
C ARG A 43 -10.33 17.15 11.07
N ARG A 44 -10.06 18.43 10.80
CA ARG A 44 -10.73 19.18 9.73
C ARG A 44 -10.31 18.68 8.36
N ASP A 45 -9.01 18.46 8.14
CA ASP A 45 -8.48 18.01 6.86
C ASP A 45 -9.03 16.62 6.52
N VAL A 46 -9.03 15.70 7.50
CA VAL A 46 -9.62 14.37 7.31
C VAL A 46 -11.12 14.46 6.99
N ALA A 47 -11.88 15.28 7.73
CA ALA A 47 -13.31 15.46 7.44
C ALA A 47 -13.56 16.04 6.04
N GLU A 48 -12.70 16.94 5.57
CA GLU A 48 -12.78 17.50 4.21
C GLU A 48 -12.51 16.42 3.15
N VAL A 49 -11.47 15.60 3.31
CA VAL A 49 -11.15 14.50 2.39
C VAL A 49 -12.26 13.44 2.37
N VAL A 50 -12.76 13.04 3.53
CA VAL A 50 -13.87 12.08 3.66
C VAL A 50 -15.13 12.61 2.99
N GLU A 51 -15.52 13.86 3.25
CA GLU A 51 -16.70 14.46 2.61
C GLU A 51 -16.51 14.63 1.09
N TYR A 52 -15.31 15.05 0.66
CA TYR A 52 -14.97 15.20 -0.75
C TYR A 52 -15.04 13.87 -1.51
N GLY A 53 -14.61 12.78 -0.87
CA GLY A 53 -14.78 11.41 -1.35
C GLY A 53 -16.25 11.00 -1.39
N ARG A 54 -16.99 11.22 -0.29
CA ARG A 54 -18.40 10.84 -0.15
C ARG A 54 -19.29 11.41 -1.25
N VAL A 55 -19.18 12.72 -1.56
CA VAL A 55 -19.98 13.36 -2.62
C VAL A 55 -19.63 12.88 -4.03
N ARG A 56 -18.55 12.09 -4.17
CA ARG A 56 -18.09 11.46 -5.42
C ARG A 56 -18.25 9.94 -5.43
N GLY A 57 -18.86 9.35 -4.38
CA GLY A 57 -18.97 7.91 -4.25
C GLY A 57 -17.64 7.20 -4.03
N ILE A 58 -16.67 7.89 -3.42
CA ILE A 58 -15.36 7.35 -3.05
C ILE A 58 -15.31 7.17 -1.53
N ARG A 59 -15.21 5.91 -1.09
CA ARG A 59 -14.88 5.54 0.28
C ARG A 59 -13.44 5.98 0.57
N VAL A 60 -13.20 6.57 1.74
CA VAL A 60 -11.85 6.82 2.27
C VAL A 60 -11.60 5.80 3.37
N MET A 61 -10.77 4.80 3.07
CA MET A 61 -10.49 3.67 3.94
C MET A 61 -9.14 3.90 4.63
N PRO A 62 -9.10 4.15 5.96
CA PRO A 62 -7.84 4.40 6.65
C PRO A 62 -7.10 3.09 6.93
N GLU A 63 -5.78 3.21 6.97
CA GLU A 63 -4.87 2.19 7.47
C GLU A 63 -4.08 2.71 8.66
N PHE A 64 -3.94 1.87 9.68
CA PHE A 64 -2.86 1.97 10.65
C PHE A 64 -2.04 0.70 10.57
N ASP A 65 -0.88 0.78 9.93
CA ASP A 65 -0.02 -0.38 9.76
C ASP A 65 0.69 -0.74 11.07
N ALA A 66 0.56 -2.01 11.46
CA ALA A 66 1.15 -2.55 12.67
C ALA A 66 1.28 -4.08 12.59
N PRO A 67 2.26 -4.70 13.29
CA PRO A 67 3.18 -4.08 14.25
C PRO A 67 4.49 -3.59 13.66
N ALA A 68 4.79 -3.87 12.39
CA ALA A 68 5.91 -3.24 11.68
C ALA A 68 5.56 -1.81 11.26
N HIS A 69 6.41 -1.16 10.47
CA HIS A 69 6.13 0.16 9.90
C HIS A 69 5.75 1.22 10.96
N VAL A 70 6.40 1.16 12.13
CA VAL A 70 6.18 2.10 13.24
C VAL A 70 7.52 2.63 13.76
N GLY A 71 7.65 3.95 13.86
CA GLY A 71 8.89 4.60 14.27
C GLY A 71 8.67 6.01 14.77
N GLU A 72 8.72 6.99 13.86
CA GLU A 72 8.51 8.40 14.16
C GLU A 72 7.17 8.64 14.90
N GLY A 73 7.19 9.47 15.94
CA GLY A 73 6.05 9.72 16.84
C GLY A 73 6.03 8.87 18.10
N TRP A 74 6.73 7.73 18.11
CA TRP A 74 6.76 6.79 19.24
C TRP A 74 7.96 6.96 20.18
N GLN A 75 8.78 7.98 19.96
CA GLN A 75 9.96 8.25 20.78
C GLN A 75 9.60 8.39 22.27
N HIS A 76 10.50 7.91 23.13
CA HIS A 76 10.40 8.00 24.59
C HIS A 76 9.22 7.25 25.23
N LYS A 77 8.43 6.48 24.45
CA LYS A 77 7.33 5.65 24.99
C LYS A 77 7.78 4.29 25.52
N ASN A 78 8.97 3.82 25.12
CA ASN A 78 9.44 2.45 25.36
C ASN A 78 8.45 1.39 24.88
N MET A 79 7.78 1.65 23.74
CA MET A 79 6.75 0.80 23.14
C MET A 79 7.15 0.28 21.75
N THR A 80 8.37 0.54 21.32
CA THR A 80 8.91 0.13 20.02
C THR A 80 10.22 -0.63 20.19
N ALA A 81 10.41 -1.70 19.44
CA ALA A 81 11.67 -2.36 19.23
C ALA A 81 12.38 -1.82 17.98
N CYS A 82 13.72 -1.90 17.98
CA CYS A 82 14.61 -1.62 16.85
C CYS A 82 14.43 -0.27 16.12
N PHE A 83 13.80 0.74 16.75
CA PHE A 83 13.64 2.05 16.11
C PHE A 83 15.00 2.64 15.72
N ASN A 84 15.18 2.92 14.43
CA ASN A 84 16.41 3.41 13.81
C ASN A 84 17.66 2.51 14.09
N ALA A 85 17.46 1.20 14.23
CA ALA A 85 18.55 0.24 14.43
C ALA A 85 19.50 0.19 13.22
N GLN A 86 20.80 0.06 13.48
CA GLN A 86 21.84 -0.05 12.46
C GLN A 86 22.72 -1.29 12.68
N PRO A 87 23.20 -1.95 11.60
CA PRO A 87 22.85 -1.70 10.20
C PRO A 87 21.40 -2.13 9.91
N TRP A 88 20.62 -1.24 9.29
CA TRP A 88 19.16 -1.42 9.13
C TRP A 88 18.78 -2.73 8.42
N LYS A 89 19.58 -3.16 7.43
CA LYS A 89 19.37 -4.42 6.67
C LYS A 89 19.30 -5.68 7.52
N SER A 90 19.77 -5.64 8.76
CA SER A 90 19.69 -6.77 9.69
C SER A 90 18.36 -6.84 10.45
N PHE A 91 17.57 -5.78 10.42
CA PHE A 91 16.38 -5.62 11.27
C PHE A 91 15.11 -5.25 10.52
N CYS A 92 15.20 -4.69 9.32
CA CYS A 92 14.04 -4.26 8.52
C CYS A 92 14.34 -4.29 7.02
N VAL A 93 13.28 -4.17 6.20
CA VAL A 93 13.36 -4.15 4.72
C VAL A 93 13.84 -2.79 4.20
N GLU A 94 13.56 -1.72 4.94
CA GLU A 94 14.00 -0.36 4.62
C GLU A 94 14.19 0.52 5.88
N PRO A 95 15.09 1.51 5.85
CA PRO A 95 15.29 2.43 6.97
C PRO A 95 14.25 3.56 6.99
N PRO A 96 13.84 4.07 8.17
CA PRO A 96 14.27 3.63 9.48
C PRO A 96 13.56 2.34 9.91
N CYS A 97 14.30 1.40 10.50
CA CYS A 97 13.65 0.26 11.15
C CYS A 97 12.77 0.73 12.31
N GLY A 98 11.77 -0.08 12.65
CA GLY A 98 10.99 0.08 13.87
C GLY A 98 9.75 -0.81 13.87
N GLN A 99 9.43 -1.41 15.01
CA GLN A 99 8.23 -2.20 15.22
C GLN A 99 7.68 -1.95 16.60
N LEU A 100 6.37 -2.07 16.80
CA LEU A 100 5.78 -2.08 18.14
C LEU A 100 6.34 -3.26 18.97
N ASP A 101 6.45 -3.07 20.28
CA ASP A 101 6.76 -4.11 21.26
C ASP A 101 5.45 -4.69 21.80
N PRO A 102 5.04 -5.91 21.38
CA PRO A 102 3.77 -6.49 21.80
C PRO A 102 3.69 -6.85 23.29
N THR A 103 4.82 -6.79 24.00
CA THR A 103 4.92 -7.20 25.41
C THR A 103 4.61 -6.08 26.40
N VAL A 104 4.43 -4.86 25.89
CA VAL A 104 4.09 -3.66 26.67
C VAL A 104 2.58 -3.45 26.65
N ASN A 105 1.89 -3.73 27.76
CA ASN A 105 0.42 -3.66 27.82
C ASN A 105 -0.13 -2.27 27.54
N GLU A 106 0.54 -1.22 28.02
CA GLU A 106 0.13 0.17 27.85
C GLU A 106 0.18 0.63 26.38
N MET A 107 0.90 -0.08 25.50
CA MET A 107 0.91 0.19 24.06
C MET A 107 -0.47 -0.03 23.45
N TYR A 108 -1.21 -1.06 23.89
CA TYR A 108 -2.55 -1.34 23.37
C TYR A 108 -3.57 -0.26 23.76
N ASP A 109 -3.36 0.47 24.86
CA ASP A 109 -4.20 1.62 25.21
C ASP A 109 -3.90 2.84 24.30
N VAL A 110 -2.66 2.99 23.83
CA VAL A 110 -2.31 3.98 22.80
C VAL A 110 -2.95 3.60 21.46
N LEU A 111 -2.89 2.31 21.07
CA LEU A 111 -3.58 1.80 19.88
C LEU A 111 -5.09 2.02 19.95
N GLU A 112 -5.72 1.76 21.10
CA GLU A 112 -7.15 2.02 21.29
C GLU A 112 -7.50 3.50 21.06
N ASP A 113 -6.66 4.44 21.52
CA ASP A 113 -6.86 5.87 21.28
C ASP A 113 -6.65 6.27 19.80
N ILE A 114 -5.71 5.63 19.10
CA ILE A 114 -5.47 5.82 17.66
C ILE A 114 -6.68 5.29 16.87
N TYR A 115 -7.06 4.03 17.09
CA TYR A 115 -8.22 3.41 16.43
C TYR A 115 -9.50 4.17 16.73
N GLY A 116 -9.72 4.60 17.98
CA GLY A 116 -10.88 5.41 18.33
C GLY A 116 -10.90 6.75 17.60
N THR A 117 -9.74 7.35 17.35
CA THR A 117 -9.63 8.57 16.52
C THR A 117 -9.95 8.27 15.06
N MET A 118 -9.42 7.18 14.49
CA MET A 118 -9.70 6.81 13.10
C MET A 118 -11.18 6.43 12.90
N PHE A 119 -11.79 5.70 13.82
CA PHE A 119 -13.22 5.37 13.75
C PHE A 119 -14.12 6.61 13.89
N ASP A 120 -13.76 7.60 14.73
CA ASP A 120 -14.48 8.88 14.81
C ASP A 120 -14.36 9.70 13.53
N GLN A 121 -13.16 9.76 12.93
CA GLN A 121 -12.89 10.66 11.80
C GLN A 121 -13.29 10.08 10.44
N PHE A 122 -13.12 8.77 10.24
CA PHE A 122 -13.35 8.11 8.96
C PHE A 122 -14.68 7.34 8.91
N ASN A 123 -15.23 6.93 10.06
CA ASN A 123 -16.38 6.04 10.17
C ASN A 123 -16.29 4.83 9.18
N PRO A 124 -15.23 4.03 9.27
CA PRO A 124 -14.91 3.01 8.27
C PRO A 124 -15.92 1.86 8.29
N ASP A 125 -16.32 1.41 7.11
CA ASP A 125 -17.03 0.13 6.91
C ASP A 125 -16.06 -1.05 6.72
N ILE A 126 -14.78 -0.77 6.44
CA ILE A 126 -13.65 -1.71 6.42
C ILE A 126 -12.43 -0.96 6.99
N PHE A 127 -11.60 -1.63 7.79
CA PHE A 127 -10.41 -1.03 8.40
C PHE A 127 -9.15 -1.83 8.02
N HIS A 128 -8.09 -1.15 7.58
CA HIS A 128 -6.83 -1.80 7.25
C HIS A 128 -5.87 -1.74 8.45
N MET A 129 -5.33 -2.89 8.86
CA MET A 129 -4.39 -2.99 10.00
C MET A 129 -2.95 -3.26 9.57
N GLY A 130 -2.70 -3.24 8.25
CA GLY A 130 -1.38 -3.47 7.66
C GLY A 130 -0.93 -4.92 7.84
N GLY A 131 0.10 -5.13 8.64
CA GLY A 131 0.55 -6.47 9.02
C GLY A 131 1.43 -7.12 7.95
N ASP A 132 2.28 -6.31 7.33
CA ASP A 132 3.35 -6.70 6.45
C ASP A 132 4.72 -6.62 7.12
N GLU A 133 5.69 -7.30 6.51
CA GLU A 133 7.14 -7.19 6.75
C GLU A 133 7.66 -7.26 8.20
N VAL A 134 6.91 -7.89 9.12
CA VAL A 134 7.36 -8.10 10.51
C VAL A 134 8.65 -8.92 10.56
N SER A 135 9.68 -8.29 11.10
CA SER A 135 11.02 -8.83 11.31
C SER A 135 11.14 -9.50 12.68
N THR A 136 11.42 -10.81 12.65
CA THR A 136 11.77 -11.57 13.85
C THR A 136 13.12 -11.14 14.42
N SER A 137 14.07 -10.72 13.58
CA SER A 137 15.37 -10.20 14.00
C SER A 137 15.25 -8.92 14.82
N CYS A 138 14.32 -8.02 14.46
CA CYS A 138 14.01 -6.82 15.23
C CYS A 138 13.59 -7.18 16.67
N TRP A 139 12.56 -8.02 16.81
CA TRP A 139 12.07 -8.42 18.13
C TRP A 139 13.10 -9.25 18.91
N ASN A 140 13.82 -10.14 18.24
CA ASN A 140 14.87 -10.95 18.88
C ASN A 140 16.06 -10.10 19.33
N SER A 141 16.24 -8.87 18.85
CA SER A 141 17.26 -7.96 19.38
C SER A 141 16.87 -7.33 20.72
N SER A 142 15.59 -7.35 21.09
CA SER A 142 15.05 -6.72 22.31
C SER A 142 15.12 -7.68 23.51
N GLN A 143 15.96 -7.34 24.50
CA GLN A 143 16.05 -8.12 25.74
C GLN A 143 14.71 -8.20 26.51
N PRO A 144 13.93 -7.12 26.66
CA PRO A 144 12.60 -7.19 27.27
C PRO A 144 11.68 -8.22 26.59
N ILE A 145 11.63 -8.22 25.25
CA ILE A 145 10.81 -9.17 24.48
C ILE A 145 11.26 -10.60 24.72
N GLN A 146 12.56 -10.88 24.60
CA GLN A 146 13.09 -12.22 24.85
C GLN A 146 12.75 -12.72 26.26
N GLN A 147 12.87 -11.86 27.26
CA GLN A 147 12.55 -12.21 28.65
C GLN A 147 11.06 -12.49 28.84
N TRP A 148 10.20 -11.69 28.22
CA TRP A 148 8.77 -11.90 28.25
C TRP A 148 8.38 -13.23 27.58
N MET A 149 8.90 -13.52 26.38
CA MET A 149 8.63 -14.78 25.67
C MET A 149 9.07 -16.00 26.50
N LYS A 150 10.27 -15.94 27.10
CA LYS A 150 10.75 -17.00 28.00
C LYS A 150 9.87 -17.18 29.24
N LYS A 151 9.31 -16.10 29.80
CA LYS A 151 8.36 -16.16 30.92
C LYS A 151 7.02 -16.80 30.51
N GLN A 152 6.58 -16.64 29.26
CA GLN A 152 5.43 -17.36 28.71
C GLN A 152 5.72 -18.84 28.37
N GLY A 153 6.97 -19.28 28.54
CA GLY A 153 7.40 -20.63 28.17
C GLY A 153 7.62 -20.82 26.66
N TRP A 154 7.75 -19.74 25.90
CA TRP A 154 8.03 -19.78 24.46
C TRP A 154 9.53 -19.78 24.17
N GLY A 155 9.90 -20.31 23.00
CA GLY A 155 11.27 -20.25 22.49
C GLY A 155 11.61 -18.88 21.88
N LEU A 156 12.70 -18.84 21.12
CA LEU A 156 13.15 -17.66 20.36
C LEU A 156 13.40 -18.02 18.88
N GLU A 157 12.69 -19.03 18.38
CA GLU A 157 12.73 -19.40 16.97
C GLU A 157 11.68 -18.60 16.20
N THR A 158 11.78 -18.57 14.86
CA THR A 158 10.84 -17.83 14.00
C THR A 158 9.38 -18.16 14.30
N ALA A 159 9.05 -19.43 14.55
CA ALA A 159 7.68 -19.84 14.89
C ALA A 159 7.18 -19.25 16.22
N ASP A 160 8.06 -19.05 17.21
CA ASP A 160 7.69 -18.41 18.48
C ASP A 160 7.42 -16.91 18.30
N PHE A 161 8.18 -16.24 17.43
CA PHE A 161 7.90 -14.84 17.07
C PHE A 161 6.61 -14.69 16.26
N MET A 162 6.24 -15.68 15.45
CA MET A 162 4.92 -15.70 14.80
C MET A 162 3.78 -15.84 15.82
N ARG A 163 3.99 -16.57 16.92
CA ARG A 163 3.05 -16.59 18.06
C ARG A 163 2.96 -15.22 18.75
N LEU A 164 4.09 -14.53 18.91
CA LEU A 164 4.11 -13.16 19.43
C LEU A 164 3.33 -12.20 18.52
N TRP A 165 3.45 -12.36 17.20
CA TRP A 165 2.64 -11.59 16.25
C TRP A 165 1.16 -11.94 16.33
N GLY A 166 0.80 -13.22 16.39
CA GLY A 166 -0.58 -13.65 16.61
C GLY A 166 -1.18 -13.08 17.90
N HIS A 167 -0.39 -13.01 18.98
CA HIS A 167 -0.76 -12.33 20.22
C HIS A 167 -1.03 -10.83 20.01
N PHE A 168 -0.09 -10.12 19.37
CA PHE A 168 -0.26 -8.70 19.02
C PHE A 168 -1.56 -8.47 18.22
N GLN A 169 -1.75 -9.23 17.15
CA GLN A 169 -2.87 -9.06 16.23
C GLN A 169 -4.21 -9.31 16.93
N THR A 170 -4.27 -10.32 17.81
CA THR A 170 -5.46 -10.64 18.61
C THR A 170 -5.81 -9.50 19.57
N GLU A 171 -4.83 -8.98 20.31
CA GLU A 171 -5.05 -7.87 21.25
C GLU A 171 -5.43 -6.58 20.51
N ALA A 172 -4.73 -6.26 19.42
CA ALA A 172 -5.02 -5.10 18.58
C ALA A 172 -6.43 -5.16 17.98
N LEU A 173 -6.85 -6.33 17.47
CA LEU A 173 -8.22 -6.55 16.99
C LEU A 173 -9.24 -6.30 18.11
N GLY A 174 -8.98 -6.78 19.32
CA GLY A 174 -9.84 -6.53 20.48
C GLY A 174 -10.02 -5.03 20.77
N ARG A 175 -8.99 -4.20 20.52
CA ARG A 175 -9.10 -2.73 20.64
C ARG A 175 -9.93 -2.11 19.52
N VAL A 176 -9.78 -2.62 18.29
CA VAL A 176 -10.65 -2.22 17.16
C VAL A 176 -12.12 -2.53 17.49
N ASP A 177 -12.42 -3.75 17.93
CA ASP A 177 -13.79 -4.17 18.24
C ASP A 177 -14.40 -3.35 19.39
N LYS A 178 -13.58 -2.93 20.36
CA LYS A 178 -14.00 -2.05 21.44
C LYS A 178 -14.37 -0.64 20.94
N VAL A 179 -13.58 -0.04 20.04
CA VAL A 179 -13.86 1.30 19.52
C VAL A 179 -14.95 1.30 18.44
N ALA A 180 -15.15 0.17 17.76
CA ALA A 180 -16.20 -0.03 16.78
C ALA A 180 -17.62 -0.12 17.42
N ASN A 181 -17.75 -0.11 18.76
CA ASN A 181 -19.04 -0.08 19.46
C ASN A 181 -20.02 -1.18 19.01
N GLY A 182 -19.52 -2.37 18.70
CA GLY A 182 -20.32 -3.52 18.29
C GLY A 182 -20.55 -3.68 16.78
N THR A 183 -20.01 -2.79 15.93
CA THR A 183 -19.87 -3.12 14.50
C THR A 183 -18.71 -4.10 14.30
N HIS A 184 -18.99 -5.22 13.65
CA HIS A 184 -17.98 -6.22 13.29
C HIS A 184 -17.29 -5.81 11.98
N THR A 185 -16.59 -4.68 12.02
CA THR A 185 -16.00 -4.00 10.85
C THR A 185 -14.88 -4.84 10.24
N PRO A 186 -15.01 -5.43 9.03
CA PRO A 186 -14.00 -6.29 8.41
C PRO A 186 -12.60 -5.68 8.45
N ILE A 187 -11.60 -6.52 8.72
CA ILE A 187 -10.19 -6.11 8.78
C ILE A 187 -9.47 -6.55 7.53
N ILE A 188 -8.63 -5.68 6.97
CA ILE A 188 -7.67 -6.07 5.94
C ILE A 188 -6.29 -6.23 6.56
N LEU A 189 -5.60 -7.31 6.17
CA LEU A 189 -4.16 -7.50 6.37
C LEU A 189 -3.46 -7.77 5.04
N TRP A 190 -2.22 -7.31 4.89
CA TRP A 190 -1.37 -7.67 3.76
C TRP A 190 -0.98 -9.14 3.78
N THR A 191 -0.64 -9.70 2.61
CA THR A 191 0.04 -11.00 2.54
C THR A 191 1.38 -10.95 3.27
N SER A 192 1.56 -11.79 4.28
CA SER A 192 2.76 -11.84 5.11
C SER A 192 2.92 -13.21 5.78
N GLY A 193 3.93 -13.35 6.65
CA GLY A 193 4.13 -14.57 7.43
C GLY A 193 2.93 -14.98 8.28
N LEU A 194 2.15 -14.02 8.81
CA LEU A 194 0.96 -14.31 9.61
C LEU A 194 -0.22 -14.82 8.75
N THR A 195 -0.31 -14.37 7.50
CA THR A 195 -1.35 -14.81 6.54
C THR A 195 -0.92 -16.04 5.74
N GLU A 196 0.11 -16.76 6.19
CA GLU A 196 0.58 -18.00 5.59
C GLU A 196 0.39 -19.20 6.51
N GLU A 197 0.46 -20.41 5.95
CA GLU A 197 0.43 -21.65 6.72
C GLU A 197 1.63 -21.75 7.66
N PRO A 198 1.44 -22.22 8.92
CA PRO A 198 0.19 -22.64 9.55
C PRO A 198 -0.59 -21.51 10.25
N PHE A 199 -0.02 -20.30 10.33
CA PHE A 199 -0.48 -19.24 11.23
C PHE A 199 -1.82 -18.61 10.83
N ILE A 200 -2.13 -18.58 9.53
CA ILE A 200 -3.44 -18.11 9.03
C ILE A 200 -4.61 -18.93 9.59
N ASP A 201 -4.41 -20.23 9.85
CA ASP A 201 -5.43 -21.12 10.40
C ASP A 201 -5.54 -21.01 11.93
N GLU A 202 -4.50 -20.47 12.59
CA GLU A 202 -4.44 -20.34 14.05
C GLU A 202 -4.98 -18.98 14.53
N TYR A 203 -4.65 -17.90 13.84
CA TYR A 203 -4.91 -16.53 14.33
C TYR A 203 -5.98 -15.77 13.56
N LEU A 204 -6.27 -16.18 12.33
CA LEU A 204 -7.16 -15.43 11.44
C LEU A 204 -8.43 -16.23 11.14
N ASN A 205 -9.53 -15.51 10.92
CA ASN A 205 -10.82 -16.07 10.52
C ASN A 205 -11.26 -15.42 9.20
N PRO A 206 -11.61 -16.20 8.16
CA PRO A 206 -12.04 -15.68 6.85
C PRO A 206 -13.34 -14.84 6.88
N GLU A 207 -14.16 -14.96 7.92
CA GLU A 207 -15.33 -14.08 8.12
C GLU A 207 -14.95 -12.70 8.64
N ARG A 208 -13.81 -12.60 9.35
CA ARG A 208 -13.32 -11.37 10.00
C ARG A 208 -12.30 -10.62 9.13
N TYR A 209 -11.46 -11.36 8.41
CA TYR A 209 -10.29 -10.86 7.71
C TYR A 209 -10.40 -10.98 6.17
N ILE A 210 -9.97 -9.93 5.49
CA ILE A 210 -9.73 -9.85 4.06
C ILE A 210 -8.21 -9.78 3.87
N ILE A 211 -7.67 -10.48 2.87
CA ILE A 211 -6.21 -10.48 2.62
C ILE A 211 -5.89 -9.65 1.39
N GLN A 212 -5.07 -8.61 1.53
CA GLN A 212 -4.57 -7.82 0.42
C GLN A 212 -3.29 -8.44 -0.14
N ILE A 213 -3.37 -8.93 -1.38
CA ILE A 213 -2.31 -9.69 -2.04
C ILE A 213 -1.34 -8.73 -2.70
N TRP A 214 -0.09 -8.70 -2.26
CA TRP A 214 0.96 -7.98 -2.97
C TRP A 214 2.02 -8.88 -3.61
N THR A 215 1.96 -10.20 -3.40
CA THR A 215 2.81 -11.17 -4.12
C THR A 215 2.54 -11.16 -5.63
N THR A 216 3.34 -11.87 -6.43
CA THR A 216 3.10 -11.91 -7.89
C THR A 216 1.73 -12.52 -8.21
N GLY A 217 1.14 -12.15 -9.34
CA GLY A 217 -0.15 -12.70 -9.80
C GLY A 217 -0.18 -14.23 -10.04
N VAL A 218 0.97 -14.89 -10.01
CA VAL A 218 1.12 -16.36 -10.17
C VAL A 218 1.59 -17.07 -8.90
N ASP A 219 1.64 -16.37 -7.76
CA ASP A 219 2.12 -16.94 -6.51
C ASP A 219 1.13 -18.01 -6.00
N PRO A 220 1.58 -19.27 -5.78
CA PRO A 220 0.70 -20.34 -5.29
C PRO A 220 0.08 -20.05 -3.92
N LYS A 221 0.64 -19.12 -3.12
CA LYS A 221 0.08 -18.70 -1.83
C LYS A 221 -1.31 -18.09 -1.98
N VAL A 222 -1.58 -17.37 -3.08
CA VAL A 222 -2.90 -16.77 -3.34
C VAL A 222 -3.98 -17.83 -3.37
N LYS A 223 -3.72 -18.95 -4.07
CA LYS A 223 -4.65 -20.07 -4.14
C LYS A 223 -4.88 -20.71 -2.76
N LYS A 224 -3.83 -20.88 -1.96
CA LYS A 224 -3.94 -21.44 -0.59
C LYS A 224 -4.80 -20.58 0.34
N ILE A 225 -4.76 -19.25 0.18
CA ILE A 225 -5.60 -18.30 0.91
C ILE A 225 -7.07 -18.44 0.46
N LEU A 226 -7.30 -18.49 -0.86
CA LEU A 226 -8.64 -18.63 -1.44
C LEU A 226 -9.31 -19.96 -1.09
N GLU A 227 -8.56 -21.07 -1.09
CA GLU A 227 -9.02 -22.41 -0.71
C GLU A 227 -9.54 -22.48 0.74
N ARG A 228 -9.12 -21.55 1.60
CA ARG A 228 -9.58 -21.40 3.00
C ARG A 228 -10.82 -20.52 3.14
N GLY A 229 -11.36 -20.00 2.05
CA GLY A 229 -12.55 -19.15 2.06
C GLY A 229 -12.28 -17.67 2.34
N TYR A 230 -11.02 -17.24 2.38
CA TYR A 230 -10.70 -15.81 2.53
C TYR A 230 -11.09 -15.03 1.29
N LYS A 231 -11.62 -13.84 1.52
CA LYS A 231 -11.77 -12.80 0.50
C LYS A 231 -10.43 -12.10 0.29
N ILE A 232 -10.17 -11.69 -0.94
CA ILE A 232 -8.91 -11.02 -1.28
C ILE A 232 -9.13 -9.68 -2.00
N ILE A 233 -8.16 -8.78 -1.84
CA ILE A 233 -7.95 -7.60 -2.68
C ILE A 233 -6.64 -7.83 -3.43
N VAL A 234 -6.65 -7.68 -4.75
CA VAL A 234 -5.45 -7.92 -5.57
C VAL A 234 -4.64 -6.64 -5.73
N SER A 235 -3.38 -6.67 -5.31
CA SER A 235 -2.43 -5.56 -5.43
C SER A 235 -1.05 -6.09 -5.85
N ASN A 236 -1.02 -7.13 -6.70
CA ASN A 236 0.19 -7.87 -7.05
C ASN A 236 1.29 -6.96 -7.60
N TYR A 237 2.47 -6.96 -6.96
CA TYR A 237 3.52 -5.97 -7.21
C TYR A 237 4.00 -5.97 -8.66
N ASP A 238 3.89 -7.10 -9.36
CA ASP A 238 4.35 -7.21 -10.73
C ASP A 238 3.43 -6.48 -11.73
N ALA A 239 2.22 -6.08 -11.36
CA ALA A 239 1.32 -5.33 -12.24
C ALA A 239 0.66 -4.10 -11.61
N LEU A 240 0.64 -3.97 -10.28
CA LEU A 240 -0.16 -2.96 -9.58
C LEU A 240 0.63 -2.04 -8.64
N TYR A 241 1.95 -2.20 -8.51
CA TYR A 241 2.79 -1.23 -7.79
C TYR A 241 3.20 -0.10 -8.73
N LEU A 242 2.59 1.07 -8.55
CA LEU A 242 2.74 2.21 -9.44
C LEU A 242 3.96 3.08 -9.08
N ASP A 243 4.66 2.79 -8.00
CA ASP A 243 5.95 3.37 -7.60
C ASP A 243 7.16 2.73 -8.32
N CYS A 244 7.02 1.51 -8.85
CA CYS A 244 8.11 0.79 -9.53
C CYS A 244 8.68 1.54 -10.75
N GLY A 245 9.98 1.36 -10.99
CA GLY A 245 10.69 1.92 -12.15
C GLY A 245 11.48 3.20 -11.86
N GLY A 246 11.43 3.69 -10.61
CA GLY A 246 12.25 4.80 -10.13
C GLY A 246 13.73 4.44 -9.96
N ALA A 247 14.54 5.43 -9.59
CA ALA A 247 15.92 5.21 -9.15
C ALA A 247 15.93 4.49 -7.79
N GLY A 248 16.98 3.75 -7.47
CA GLY A 248 17.15 3.25 -6.10
C GLY A 248 17.30 4.43 -5.13
N TRP A 249 16.57 4.43 -4.01
CA TRP A 249 16.65 5.50 -3.01
C TRP A 249 17.64 5.18 -1.86
N VAL A 250 17.92 3.89 -1.62
CA VAL A 250 19.00 3.40 -0.73
C VAL A 250 20.01 2.46 -1.42
N THR A 251 19.90 2.28 -2.73
CA THR A 251 20.77 1.42 -3.53
C THR A 251 21.12 2.09 -4.86
N ASP A 252 22.26 1.71 -5.44
CA ASP A 252 22.59 2.09 -6.81
C ASP A 252 21.59 1.45 -7.80
N GLY A 253 21.37 2.10 -8.95
CA GLY A 253 20.49 1.60 -10.01
C GLY A 253 19.04 2.01 -9.82
N ASN A 254 18.13 1.03 -9.81
CA ASN A 254 16.68 1.23 -9.79
C ASN A 254 16.05 0.74 -8.49
N ASN A 255 14.83 1.18 -8.19
CA ASN A 255 14.07 0.69 -7.03
C ASN A 255 13.70 -0.81 -7.17
N TRP A 256 13.35 -1.45 -6.05
CA TRP A 256 13.37 -2.91 -5.91
C TRP A 256 12.42 -3.66 -6.86
N CYS A 257 11.25 -3.08 -7.17
CA CYS A 257 10.23 -3.71 -8.01
C CYS A 257 10.30 -3.29 -9.48
N SER A 258 11.39 -2.62 -9.89
CA SER A 258 11.62 -2.25 -11.28
C SER A 258 11.57 -3.47 -12.22
N PRO A 259 11.08 -3.30 -13.47
CA PRO A 259 10.94 -2.04 -14.22
C PRO A 259 9.64 -1.25 -13.95
N TYR A 260 9.53 -0.06 -14.56
CA TYR A 260 8.28 0.72 -14.58
C TYR A 260 7.14 -0.10 -15.18
N ILE A 261 6.01 -0.14 -14.48
CA ILE A 261 4.82 -0.87 -14.91
C ILE A 261 4.00 0.04 -15.83
N GLY A 262 4.03 -0.28 -17.13
CA GLY A 262 3.21 0.40 -18.14
C GLY A 262 1.72 0.08 -18.00
N TRP A 263 0.86 1.01 -18.46
CA TRP A 263 -0.60 0.87 -18.38
C TRP A 263 -1.13 -0.40 -19.06
N GLN A 264 -0.43 -0.92 -20.06
CA GLN A 264 -0.76 -2.16 -20.76
C GLN A 264 -0.72 -3.36 -19.80
N LYS A 265 0.30 -3.43 -18.95
CA LYS A 265 0.46 -4.51 -17.96
C LYS A 265 -0.60 -4.41 -16.87
N VAL A 266 -0.91 -3.20 -16.43
CA VAL A 266 -2.04 -2.93 -15.51
C VAL A 266 -3.36 -3.41 -16.12
N TYR A 267 -3.63 -3.05 -17.38
CA TYR A 267 -4.87 -3.39 -18.07
C TYR A 267 -5.05 -4.90 -18.28
N ASP A 268 -3.98 -5.61 -18.63
CA ASP A 268 -4.01 -7.06 -18.89
C ASP A 268 -3.97 -7.90 -17.59
N ASN A 269 -3.82 -7.27 -16.41
CA ASN A 269 -3.84 -7.96 -15.12
C ASN A 269 -5.24 -8.47 -14.80
N SER A 270 -5.50 -9.74 -15.13
CA SER A 270 -6.82 -10.38 -15.02
C SER A 270 -7.02 -11.04 -13.66
N LEU A 271 -8.06 -10.62 -12.94
CA LEU A 271 -8.46 -11.24 -11.66
C LEU A 271 -8.81 -12.72 -11.81
N LYS A 272 -9.45 -13.09 -12.92
CA LYS A 272 -9.75 -14.48 -13.25
C LYS A 272 -8.49 -15.33 -13.41
N SER A 273 -7.43 -14.77 -13.99
CA SER A 273 -6.17 -15.49 -14.16
C SER A 273 -5.48 -15.72 -12.81
N ILE A 274 -5.63 -14.79 -11.87
CA ILE A 274 -5.03 -14.84 -10.52
C ILE A 274 -5.81 -15.79 -9.61
N ALA A 275 -7.14 -15.69 -9.57
CA ALA A 275 -7.98 -16.41 -8.62
C ALA A 275 -8.58 -17.72 -9.18
N GLY A 276 -8.59 -17.91 -10.50
CA GLY A 276 -9.20 -19.08 -11.15
C GLY A 276 -10.67 -19.22 -10.78
N ASP A 277 -11.08 -20.43 -10.36
CA ASP A 277 -12.46 -20.74 -9.96
C ASP A 277 -12.92 -19.97 -8.70
N TYR A 278 -11.99 -19.39 -7.95
CA TYR A 278 -12.26 -18.58 -6.76
C TYR A 278 -12.43 -17.08 -7.07
N GLU A 279 -12.65 -16.69 -8.33
CA GLU A 279 -12.88 -15.28 -8.72
C GLU A 279 -13.98 -14.60 -7.88
N HIS A 280 -14.98 -15.35 -7.43
CA HIS A 280 -16.07 -14.88 -6.56
C HIS A 280 -15.63 -14.47 -5.14
N HIS A 281 -14.42 -14.85 -4.70
CA HIS A 281 -13.81 -14.39 -3.45
C HIS A 281 -12.96 -13.12 -3.63
N VAL A 282 -12.74 -12.66 -4.87
CA VAL A 282 -11.98 -11.44 -5.15
C VAL A 282 -12.92 -10.23 -5.03
N LEU A 283 -12.62 -9.33 -4.08
CA LEU A 283 -13.42 -8.12 -3.86
C LEU A 283 -13.11 -7.02 -4.88
N GLY A 284 -11.91 -7.06 -5.46
CA GLY A 284 -11.42 -6.08 -6.42
C GLY A 284 -9.91 -6.09 -6.46
N ALA A 285 -9.34 -4.99 -6.94
CA ALA A 285 -7.91 -4.75 -6.96
C ALA A 285 -7.59 -3.31 -6.59
N GLU A 286 -6.35 -3.07 -6.18
CA GLU A 286 -5.84 -1.76 -5.82
C GLU A 286 -4.49 -1.53 -6.48
N GLY A 287 -4.33 -0.36 -7.12
CA GLY A 287 -3.04 0.11 -7.60
C GLY A 287 -2.33 0.84 -6.49
N ALA A 288 -1.30 0.23 -5.91
CA ALA A 288 -0.54 0.80 -4.80
C ALA A 288 0.40 1.91 -5.29
N ILE A 289 0.48 3.00 -4.54
CA ILE A 289 1.50 4.04 -4.68
C ILE A 289 2.22 4.16 -3.36
N TRP A 290 3.35 3.46 -3.24
CA TRP A 290 4.30 3.70 -2.16
C TRP A 290 5.06 5.01 -2.41
N SER A 291 5.40 5.72 -1.35
CA SER A 291 5.71 7.15 -1.40
C SER A 291 7.14 7.51 -0.98
N GLU A 292 8.08 6.56 -0.98
CA GLU A 292 9.50 6.82 -0.72
C GLU A 292 10.10 7.80 -1.75
N GLN A 293 9.53 7.83 -2.96
CA GLN A 293 9.94 8.72 -4.06
C GLN A 293 8.78 9.48 -4.70
N ILE A 294 7.65 9.62 -3.99
CA ILE A 294 6.43 10.27 -4.50
C ILE A 294 5.89 11.26 -3.46
N ASP A 295 5.57 12.46 -3.92
CA ASP A 295 5.05 13.58 -3.14
C ASP A 295 3.92 14.30 -3.90
N GLU A 296 3.47 15.46 -3.42
CA GLU A 296 2.42 16.24 -4.07
C GLU A 296 2.75 16.71 -5.50
N HIS A 297 4.03 16.74 -5.88
CA HIS A 297 4.48 17.20 -7.19
C HIS A 297 4.56 16.07 -8.22
N THR A 298 4.56 14.82 -7.74
CA THR A 298 4.79 13.62 -8.54
C THR A 298 3.65 12.59 -8.43
N LEU A 299 2.68 12.78 -7.54
CA LEU A 299 1.54 11.88 -7.42
C LEU A 299 0.74 11.75 -8.72
N ASP A 300 0.39 12.89 -9.34
CA ASP A 300 -0.48 12.91 -10.52
C ASP A 300 0.12 12.17 -11.72
N ASN A 301 1.41 12.39 -12.01
CA ASN A 301 2.05 11.76 -13.16
C ASN A 301 2.39 10.28 -12.90
N ARG A 302 2.59 9.87 -11.64
CA ARG A 302 2.77 8.46 -11.30
C ARG A 302 1.44 7.72 -11.34
N PHE A 303 0.35 8.30 -10.86
CA PHE A 303 -0.93 7.61 -10.79
C PHE A 303 -1.68 7.61 -12.13
N TRP A 304 -1.78 8.77 -12.78
CA TRP A 304 -2.54 8.94 -14.01
C TRP A 304 -1.63 8.88 -15.24
N PRO A 305 -2.03 8.17 -16.32
CA PRO A 305 -3.32 7.52 -16.56
C PRO A 305 -3.36 6.02 -16.22
N ARG A 306 -2.32 5.43 -15.61
CA ARG A 306 -2.27 3.99 -15.32
C ARG A 306 -3.44 3.52 -14.44
N ALA A 307 -3.84 4.31 -13.46
CA ALA A 307 -5.02 4.03 -12.64
C ALA A 307 -6.33 3.98 -13.45
N SER A 308 -6.42 4.66 -14.60
CA SER A 308 -7.58 4.55 -15.50
C SER A 308 -7.65 3.19 -16.20
N ALA A 309 -6.51 2.55 -16.47
CA ALA A 309 -6.46 1.19 -17.02
C ALA A 309 -6.98 0.17 -15.97
N LEU A 310 -6.53 0.30 -14.72
CA LEU A 310 -7.05 -0.50 -13.60
C LEU A 310 -8.57 -0.30 -13.45
N ALA A 311 -9.04 0.95 -13.52
CA ALA A 311 -10.45 1.27 -13.37
C ALA A 311 -11.33 0.54 -14.39
N GLU A 312 -10.92 0.46 -15.66
CA GLU A 312 -11.70 -0.27 -16.67
C GLU A 312 -11.65 -1.79 -16.51
N ARG A 313 -10.47 -2.32 -16.11
CA ARG A 313 -10.31 -3.73 -15.74
C ARG A 313 -11.29 -4.12 -14.63
N LEU A 314 -11.43 -3.29 -13.60
CA LEU A 314 -12.35 -3.54 -12.48
C LEU A 314 -13.81 -3.26 -12.81
N TRP A 315 -14.09 -2.28 -13.67
CA TRP A 315 -15.46 -1.87 -13.97
C TRP A 315 -16.17 -2.79 -14.96
N SER A 316 -15.48 -3.15 -16.05
CA SER A 316 -16.09 -3.91 -17.17
C SER A 316 -15.45 -5.26 -17.41
N ASN A 317 -14.31 -5.56 -16.77
CA ASN A 317 -13.54 -6.79 -16.90
C ASN A 317 -13.47 -7.33 -18.35
N PRO A 318 -12.93 -6.54 -19.30
CA PRO A 318 -12.96 -6.87 -20.72
C PRO A 318 -12.17 -8.16 -21.02
N ALA A 319 -12.70 -8.99 -21.92
CA ALA A 319 -12.03 -10.22 -22.35
C ALA A 319 -10.88 -9.92 -23.31
N GLU A 320 -10.95 -8.80 -24.02
CA GLU A 320 -9.91 -8.31 -24.90
C GLU A 320 -8.75 -7.70 -24.11
N GLY A 321 -7.53 -7.79 -24.66
CA GLY A 321 -6.35 -7.14 -24.10
C GLY A 321 -6.29 -5.63 -24.36
N TRP A 322 -5.26 -4.99 -23.80
CA TRP A 322 -5.07 -3.53 -23.80
C TRP A 322 -5.16 -2.84 -25.17
N ARG A 323 -4.85 -3.55 -26.27
CA ARG A 323 -4.85 -2.98 -27.62
C ARG A 323 -6.21 -2.38 -28.00
N GLN A 324 -7.30 -3.02 -27.58
CA GLN A 324 -8.66 -2.51 -27.87
C GLN A 324 -9.04 -1.30 -27.00
N ALA A 325 -8.24 -0.99 -25.98
CA ALA A 325 -8.42 0.17 -25.13
C ALA A 325 -7.50 1.35 -25.49
N GLU A 326 -6.53 1.16 -26.38
CA GLU A 326 -5.49 2.15 -26.69
C GLU A 326 -6.07 3.52 -27.07
N SER A 327 -6.87 3.61 -28.14
CA SER A 327 -7.48 4.87 -28.58
C SER A 327 -8.29 5.55 -27.46
N ARG A 328 -9.04 4.76 -26.68
CA ARG A 328 -9.91 5.29 -25.62
C ARG A 328 -9.09 5.82 -24.45
N LEU A 329 -8.00 5.14 -24.07
CA LEU A 329 -7.12 5.59 -23.01
C LEU A 329 -6.31 6.83 -23.43
N LEU A 330 -5.82 6.88 -24.67
CA LEU A 330 -5.11 8.06 -25.22
C LEU A 330 -5.99 9.30 -25.19
N LEU A 331 -7.25 9.18 -25.63
CA LEU A 331 -8.23 10.26 -25.54
C LEU A 331 -8.57 10.61 -24.07
N HIS A 332 -8.76 9.60 -23.23
CA HIS A 332 -9.08 9.80 -21.82
C HIS A 332 -7.96 10.51 -21.06
N ARG A 333 -6.69 10.24 -21.39
CA ARG A 333 -5.55 10.96 -20.80
C ARG A 333 -5.63 12.46 -21.08
N GLN A 334 -6.03 12.88 -22.29
CA GLN A 334 -6.23 14.31 -22.58
C GLN A 334 -7.36 14.88 -21.73
N ARG A 335 -8.45 14.13 -21.56
CA ARG A 335 -9.54 14.53 -20.65
C ARG A 335 -9.05 14.69 -19.21
N LEU A 336 -8.14 13.86 -18.71
CA LEU A 336 -7.56 14.04 -17.37
C LEU A 336 -6.79 15.37 -17.28
N VAL A 337 -5.96 15.67 -18.28
CA VAL A 337 -5.22 16.94 -18.38
C VAL A 337 -6.15 18.15 -18.46
N ASP A 338 -7.20 18.08 -19.28
CA ASP A 338 -8.23 19.12 -19.38
C ASP A 338 -8.99 19.36 -18.07
N ASN A 339 -8.98 18.37 -17.16
CA ASN A 339 -9.54 18.46 -15.81
C ASN A 339 -8.49 18.87 -14.75
N GLY A 340 -7.31 19.33 -15.17
CA GLY A 340 -6.27 19.86 -14.30
C GLY A 340 -5.36 18.83 -13.64
N LEU A 341 -5.43 17.55 -14.05
CA LEU A 341 -4.55 16.50 -13.54
C LEU A 341 -3.24 16.43 -14.33
N GLY A 342 -2.12 16.30 -13.63
CA GLY A 342 -0.78 16.14 -14.20
C GLY A 342 -0.50 14.76 -14.81
N ALA A 343 -1.42 14.21 -15.61
CA ALA A 343 -1.32 12.85 -16.12
C ALA A 343 -0.12 12.64 -17.07
N GLU A 344 0.60 11.53 -16.93
CA GLU A 344 1.76 11.18 -17.76
C GLU A 344 1.40 11.12 -19.25
N ALA A 345 2.29 11.59 -20.11
CA ALA A 345 2.16 11.42 -21.55
C ALA A 345 2.50 9.98 -21.94
N MET A 346 1.57 9.28 -22.62
CA MET A 346 1.77 7.87 -22.98
C MET A 346 2.47 7.67 -24.33
N GLN A 347 2.20 8.56 -25.29
CA GLN A 347 2.69 8.49 -26.67
C GLN A 347 2.82 9.91 -27.25
N PRO A 348 3.58 10.10 -28.35
CA PRO A 348 3.52 11.33 -29.13
C PRO A 348 2.08 11.65 -29.52
N GLN A 349 1.66 12.91 -29.40
CA GLN A 349 0.30 13.34 -29.76
C GLN A 349 -0.07 13.03 -31.22
N TRP A 350 0.93 12.91 -32.10
CA TRP A 350 0.73 12.47 -33.48
C TRP A 350 0.04 11.09 -33.57
N CYS A 351 0.34 10.16 -32.66
CA CYS A 351 -0.29 8.83 -32.61
C CYS A 351 -1.78 8.90 -32.29
N LEU A 352 -2.20 9.85 -31.44
CA LEU A 352 -3.61 10.10 -31.18
C LEU A 352 -4.33 10.69 -32.40
N GLN A 353 -3.63 11.46 -33.24
CA GLN A 353 -4.20 12.10 -34.43
C GLN A 353 -4.19 11.20 -35.67
N ASN A 354 -3.37 10.14 -35.67
CA ASN A 354 -3.15 9.24 -36.79
C ASN A 354 -3.25 7.80 -36.29
N GLU A 355 -4.47 7.37 -35.98
CA GLU A 355 -4.72 6.02 -35.47
C GLU A 355 -4.13 4.95 -36.41
N HIS A 356 -3.62 3.86 -35.82
CA HIS A 356 -2.94 2.76 -36.51
C HIS A 356 -1.56 3.07 -37.10
N GLU A 357 -1.09 4.32 -37.10
CA GLU A 357 0.23 4.69 -37.61
C GLU A 357 1.36 4.60 -36.54
N CYS A 358 1.02 4.22 -35.30
CA CYS A 358 1.98 3.94 -34.23
C CYS A 358 1.92 2.48 -33.72
N PRO A 359 2.03 1.46 -34.60
CA PRO A 359 1.93 0.06 -34.17
C PRO A 359 3.14 -0.35 -33.33
N ILE A 360 2.89 -0.89 -32.12
CA ILE A 360 3.95 -1.40 -31.22
C ILE A 360 4.74 -2.56 -31.87
N ASP A 361 4.13 -3.30 -32.81
CA ASP A 361 4.74 -4.47 -33.44
C ASP A 361 5.61 -4.14 -34.67
N ALA A 362 5.61 -2.88 -35.15
CA ALA A 362 6.41 -2.52 -36.32
C ALA A 362 7.92 -2.69 -36.12
N CYS A 363 8.41 -2.61 -34.87
CA CYS A 363 9.82 -2.84 -34.56
C CYS A 363 10.19 -4.33 -34.41
N SER A 364 9.23 -5.26 -34.41
CA SER A 364 9.52 -6.71 -34.35
C SER A 364 10.00 -7.29 -35.68
N ARG A 365 9.95 -6.49 -36.76
CA ARG A 365 10.62 -6.78 -38.04
C ARG A 365 11.76 -5.77 -38.22
N GLY A 366 12.97 -6.28 -38.05
CA GLY A 366 14.23 -5.54 -37.94
C GLY A 366 14.33 -4.21 -38.69
N SER A 367 14.64 -3.14 -37.96
CA SER A 367 15.53 -2.08 -38.42
C SER A 367 15.99 -1.23 -37.23
N GLY A 368 17.19 -0.69 -37.35
CA GLY A 368 17.97 -0.14 -36.24
C GLY A 368 17.43 1.12 -35.58
N ARG A 369 18.02 1.39 -34.41
CA ARG A 369 17.88 2.58 -33.56
C ARG A 369 17.50 3.85 -34.33
N LEU A 370 16.30 4.38 -34.08
CA LEU A 370 16.06 5.82 -34.10
C LEU A 370 15.80 6.27 -32.66
N GLY A 371 16.80 6.92 -32.06
CA GLY A 371 16.62 7.67 -30.82
C GLY A 371 16.02 9.03 -31.14
N LEU A 372 14.85 9.33 -30.61
CA LEU A 372 14.33 10.70 -30.55
C LEU A 372 15.09 11.41 -29.43
N ILE A 373 16.03 12.29 -29.78
CA ILE A 373 16.74 13.12 -28.82
C ILE A 373 15.92 14.38 -28.57
N VAL A 374 15.33 14.51 -27.38
CA VAL A 374 14.92 15.81 -26.86
C VAL A 374 16.15 16.44 -26.21
N LEU A 375 16.74 17.40 -26.92
CA LEU A 375 17.95 18.10 -26.50
C LEU A 375 17.54 19.26 -25.58
N LEU A 376 17.66 19.07 -24.26
CA LEU A 376 17.65 20.17 -23.30
C LEU A 376 19.07 20.75 -23.22
N LEU A 377 19.32 21.80 -23.99
CA LEU A 377 20.53 22.62 -23.90
C LEU A 377 20.39 23.57 -22.71
N LEU A 378 21.01 23.23 -21.59
CA LEU A 378 21.41 24.20 -20.56
C LEU A 378 22.92 24.41 -20.70
N THR A 379 23.33 25.36 -21.55
CA THR A 379 24.69 25.90 -21.48
C THR A 379 24.76 26.90 -20.35
N THR A 380 25.52 26.58 -19.30
CA THR A 380 26.05 27.60 -18.40
C THR A 380 27.10 28.40 -19.16
N LEU A 381 26.73 29.61 -19.56
CA LEU A 381 27.68 30.63 -19.98
C LEU A 381 28.46 31.06 -18.74
N SER A 382 29.66 30.52 -18.57
CA SER A 382 30.67 31.11 -17.70
C SER A 382 31.35 32.23 -18.49
N ALA A 383 31.34 33.44 -17.92
CA ALA A 383 31.99 34.63 -18.47
C ALA A 383 33.52 34.56 -18.38
#